data_AF-A0A829R4D5-F1
#
_entry.id   AF-A0A829R4D5-F1
#
_cell.length_a   1.000
_cell.length_b   1.000
_cell.length_c   1.000
_cell.angle_alpha   90.00
_cell.angle_beta   90.00
_cell.angle_gamma   90.00
#
_symmetry.space_group_name_H-M   'P 1'
#
loop_
_entity.id
_entity.type
_entity.pdbx_description
1 polymer ?
#
loop_
_entity_poly.entity_id
_entity_poly.type
_entity_poly.pdbx_seq_one_letter_code
_entity_poly.pdbx_strand_id
1 'polypeptide(L)' 'MPTPSMEDYIEKIYSLIEKKGYARVSDIADELFVHPSSVTKMVQKLDKDEYLVYEKYRG' A
#
# COMPACT_ATOMS: atom_id res chain seq x y z
N MET A 1 -3.92 -13.26 -10.69
CA MET A 1 -2.47 -13.01 -10.78
C MET A 1 -2.25 -11.52 -10.59
N PRO A 2 -1.32 -11.10 -9.71
CA PRO A 2 -1.05 -9.68 -9.49
C PRO A 2 -0.51 -9.04 -10.79
N THR A 3 -0.85 -7.77 -11.02
CA THR A 3 -0.24 -6.99 -12.09
C THR A 3 1.11 -6.44 -11.62
N PRO A 4 2.02 -6.04 -12.52
CA PRO A 4 3.29 -5.43 -12.11
C PRO A 4 3.10 -4.25 -11.13
N SER A 5 2.08 -3.41 -11.37
CA SER A 5 1.74 -2.33 -10.45
C SER A 5 1.24 -2.82 -9.08
N MET A 6 0.58 -3.98 -8.98
CA MET A 6 0.21 -4.54 -7.67
C MET A 6 1.46 -5.02 -6.92
N GLU A 7 2.41 -5.64 -7.63
CA GLU A 7 3.68 -6.10 -7.06
C GLU A 7 4.52 -4.94 -6.53
N ASP A 8 4.61 -3.83 -7.29
CA ASP A 8 5.30 -2.60 -6.84
C ASP A 8 4.75 -2.10 -5.50
N TYR A 9 3.42 -2.08 -5.36
CA TYR A 9 2.78 -1.66 -4.11
C TYR A 9 3.09 -2.61 -2.96
N ILE A 10 3.01 -3.92 -3.19
CA ILE A 10 3.29 -4.93 -2.16
C ILE A 10 4.74 -4.80 -1.68
N GLU A 11 5.70 -4.65 -2.61
CA GLU A 11 7.12 -4.51 -2.27
C GLU A 11 7.40 -3.25 -1.45
N LYS A 12 6.80 -2.11 -1.81
CA LYS A 12 7.00 -0.85 -1.05
C LYS A 12 6.31 -0.87 0.31
N ILE A 13 5.11 -1.45 0.40
CA ILE A 13 4.42 -1.64 1.68
C ILE A 13 5.27 -2.52 2.60
N TYR A 14 5.75 -3.66 2.09
CA TYR A 14 6.63 -4.55 2.85
C TYR A 14 7.89 -3.82 3.31
N SER A 15 8.58 -3.11 2.40
CA SER A 15 9.80 -2.36 2.71
C SER A 15 9.59 -1.28 3.77
N LEU A 16 8.43 -0.60 3.75
CA LEU A 16 8.08 0.40 4.77
C LEU A 16 7.83 -0.26 6.12
N ILE A 17 7.08 -1.37 6.15
CA ILE A 17 6.81 -2.13 7.39
C ILE A 17 8.13 -2.63 8.01
N GLU A 18 9.02 -3.22 7.22
CA GLU A 18 10.32 -3.70 7.70
C GLU A 18 11.17 -2.55 8.28
N LYS A 19 11.10 -1.34 7.71
CA LYS A 19 11.92 -0.20 8.15
C LYS A 19 11.39 0.52 9.40
N LYS A 20 10.07 0.63 9.57
CA LYS A 20 9.48 1.46 10.66
C LYS A 20 8.28 0.85 11.39
N GLY A 21 7.88 -0.37 11.03
CA GLY A 21 6.78 -1.12 11.66
C GLY A 21 5.38 -0.83 11.10
N TYR A 22 5.25 0.08 10.12
CA TYR A 22 3.96 0.41 9.49
C TYR A 22 4.16 1.05 8.11
N ALA A 23 3.12 1.02 7.27
CA ALA A 23 3.07 1.74 6.00
C ALA A 23 1.83 2.65 5.96
N ARG A 24 2.01 3.98 5.88
CA ARG A 24 0.88 4.91 5.67
C ARG A 24 0.70 5.19 4.19
N VAL A 25 -0.53 5.58 3.84
CA VAL A 25 -0.90 5.99 2.49
C VAL A 25 0.02 7.09 1.95
N SER A 26 0.40 8.07 2.79
CA SER A 26 1.31 9.15 2.39
C SER A 26 2.70 8.62 2.03
N ASP A 27 3.25 7.71 2.83
CA ASP A 27 4.59 7.17 2.60
C ASP A 27 4.64 6.33 1.32
N ILE A 28 3.60 5.52 1.08
CA ILE A 28 3.49 4.71 -0.13
C ILE A 28 3.34 5.62 -1.37
N ALA A 29 2.59 6.72 -1.23
CA ALA A 29 2.41 7.68 -2.31
C ALA A 29 3.73 8.36 -2.70
N ASP A 30 4.53 8.74 -1.69
CA ASP A 30 5.83 9.36 -1.88
C ASP A 30 6.84 8.38 -2.52
N GLU A 31 6.92 7.14 -2.03
CA GLU A 31 7.84 6.10 -2.55
C GLU A 31 7.53 5.69 -4.00
N LEU A 32 6.26 5.71 -4.39
CA LEU A 32 5.81 5.31 -5.73
C LEU A 32 5.54 6.50 -6.67
N PHE A 33 5.74 7.74 -6.21
CA PHE A 33 5.48 8.97 -6.96
C PHE A 33 4.06 9.04 -7.54
N VAL A 34 3.06 8.67 -6.74
CA VAL A 34 1.64 8.65 -7.12
C VAL A 34 0.80 9.50 -6.17
N HIS A 35 -0.43 9.81 -6.56
CA HIS A 35 -1.35 10.50 -5.66
C HIS A 35 -1.83 9.58 -4.51
N PRO A 36 -2.01 10.12 -3.28
CA PRO A 36 -2.57 9.36 -2.14
C PRO A 36 -3.94 8.71 -2.42
N SER A 37 -4.74 9.33 -3.30
CA SER A 37 -6.03 8.77 -3.73
C SER A 37 -5.87 7.50 -4.57
N SER A 38 -4.82 7.40 -5.38
CA SER A 38 -4.45 6.18 -6.12
C SER A 38 -4.03 5.08 -5.17
N VAL A 39 -3.25 5.44 -4.14
CA VAL A 39 -2.82 4.49 -3.11
C VAL A 39 -4.01 3.93 -2.35
N THR A 40 -4.92 4.79 -1.89
CA THR A 40 -6.14 4.35 -1.19
C THR A 40 -6.94 3.34 -2.02
N LYS A 41 -7.10 3.59 -3.31
CA LYS A 41 -7.78 2.66 -4.22
C LYS A 41 -7.02 1.33 -4.35
N MET A 42 -5.69 1.38 -4.49
CA MET A 42 -4.88 0.18 -4.66
C MET A 42 -4.85 -0.66 -3.38
N VAL A 43 -4.66 -0.08 -2.20
CA VAL A 43 -4.63 -0.83 -0.94
C VAL A 43 -5.99 -1.47 -0.63
N GLN A 44 -7.11 -0.80 -0.94
CA GLN A 44 -8.44 -1.40 -0.83
C GLN A 44 -8.65 -2.57 -1.81
N LYS A 45 -8.10 -2.46 -3.02
CA LYS A 45 -8.12 -3.56 -3.99
C LYS A 45 -7.28 -4.74 -3.50
N LEU A 46 -6.07 -4.49 -3.03
CA LEU A 46 -5.16 -5.52 -2.51
C LEU A 46 -5.74 -6.22 -1.28
N ASP A 47 -6.43 -5.48 -0.41
CA ASP A 47 -7.19 -6.02 0.73
C ASP A 47 -8.32 -6.95 0.29
N LYS A 48 -9.14 -6.51 -0.67
CA LYS A 48 -10.20 -7.35 -1.26
C LYS A 48 -9.65 -8.62 -1.93
N ASP A 49 -8.49 -8.52 -2.56
CA ASP A 49 -7.82 -9.63 -3.23
C ASP A 49 -6.93 -10.44 -2.25
N GLU A 50 -7.04 -10.21 -0.94
CA GLU A 50 -6.40 -10.94 0.15
C GLU A 50 -4.85 -10.91 0.16
N TYR A 51 -4.24 -9.86 -0.41
CA TYR A 51 -2.78 -9.67 -0.38
C TYR A 51 -2.28 -8.93 0.87
N LEU A 52 -3.12 -8.15 1.53
CA LEU A 52 -2.79 -7.39 2.74
C LEU A 52 -4.06 -7.12 3.55
N VAL A 53 -3.91 -6.56 4.76
CA VAL A 53 -5.02 -6.06 5.57
C VAL A 53 -4.99 -4.53 5.57
N TYR A 54 -6.04 -3.91 5.04
CA TYR A 54 -6.20 -2.46 5.06
C TYR A 54 -7.00 -2.02 6.30
N GLU A 55 -6.31 -1.40 7.26
CA GLU A 55 -6.94 -0.81 8.43
C GLU A 55 -7.23 0.67 8.20
N LYS A 56 -8.49 1.08 8.32
CA LYS A 56 -8.83 2.50 8.36
C LYS A 56 -8.24 3.11 9.63
N TYR A 57 -7.46 4.17 9.46
CA TYR A 57 -6.92 4.93 10.59
C TYR A 57 -8.09 5.41 11.47
N ARG A 58 -8.19 4.83 12.66
CA ARG A 58 -9.02 5.36 13.73
C ARG A 58 -8.13 6.35 14.48
N GLY A 59 -8.50 7.62 14.45
CA GLY A 59 -7.79 8.68 15.17
C GLY A 59 -7.61 8.34 16.65
#